data_AF-A0A2D7B303-F1
#
_entry.id   AF-A0A2D7B303-F1
#
_cell.length_a   1.000
_cell.length_b   1.000
_cell.length_c   1.000
_cell.angle_alpha   90.00
_cell.angle_beta   90.00
_cell.angle_gamma   90.00
#
_symmetry.space_group_name_H-M   'P 1'
#
loop_
_entity.id
_entity.type
_entity.pdbx_description
1 polymer ?
#
loop_
_entity_poly.entity_id
_entity_poly.type
_entity_poly.pdbx_seq_one_letter_code
_entity_poly.pdbx_strand_id
1 'polypeptide(L)'
;MSVRRAIGLILALIGGWLFWGGVSAVNILVNRGSSLSDALMQPPTSLLRLLATGLVLIGGLAVLAGKGMGRWIALIGILLFSLLGGLMILAGADSVMWADEAVISGVLWALFLGLVITKRS
;
A
#
# COMPACT_ATOMS: atom_id res chain seq x y z
N MET A 1 -5.83 -13.78 -20.11
CA MET A 1 -5.80 -12.61 -19.19
C MET A 1 -4.75 -11.64 -19.71
N SER A 2 -5.04 -10.35 -19.90
CA SER A 2 -4.03 -9.40 -20.42
C SER A 2 -2.98 -9.08 -19.36
N VAL A 3 -1.76 -8.71 -19.78
CA VAL A 3 -0.65 -8.35 -18.86
C VAL A 3 -1.07 -7.24 -17.88
N ARG A 4 -1.82 -6.23 -18.35
CA ARG A 4 -2.35 -5.17 -17.49
C ARG A 4 -3.25 -5.71 -16.38
N ARG A 5 -4.11 -6.68 -16.69
CA ARG A 5 -5.00 -7.31 -15.69
C ARG A 5 -4.21 -8.17 -14.72
N ALA A 6 -3.17 -8.87 -15.18
CA ALA A 6 -2.27 -9.60 -14.30
C ALA A 6 -1.54 -8.66 -13.31
N ILE A 7 -1.04 -7.52 -13.79
CA ILE A 7 -0.45 -6.49 -12.92
C ILE A 7 -1.48 -5.95 -11.93
N GLY A 8 -2.72 -5.69 -12.39
CA GLY A 8 -3.82 -5.28 -11.51
C GLY A 8 -4.12 -6.31 -10.40
N LEU A 9 -4.12 -7.60 -10.74
CA LEU A 9 -4.26 -8.68 -9.77
C LEU A 9 -3.12 -8.69 -8.76
N ILE A 10 -1.87 -8.60 -9.20
CA ILE A 10 -0.70 -8.59 -8.31
C ILE A 10 -0.75 -7.38 -7.38
N LEU A 11 -1.08 -6.19 -7.89
CA LEU A 11 -1.28 -4.99 -7.08
C LEU A 11 -2.39 -5.19 -6.03
N ALA A 12 -3.51 -5.82 -6.41
CA ALA A 12 -4.60 -6.10 -5.49
C ALA A 12 -4.16 -7.09 -4.38
N LEU A 13 -3.44 -8.15 -4.74
CA LEU A 13 -2.94 -9.14 -3.77
C LEU A 13 -1.94 -8.52 -2.79
N ILE A 14 -0.97 -7.76 -3.28
CA ILE A 14 0.02 -7.07 -2.44
C ILE A 14 -0.68 -6.02 -1.58
N GLY A 15 -1.53 -5.18 -2.17
CA GLY A 15 -2.29 -4.16 -1.43
C GLY A 15 -3.17 -4.77 -0.34
N GLY A 16 -3.85 -5.87 -0.63
CA GLY A 16 -4.67 -6.60 0.34
C GLY A 16 -3.85 -7.24 1.45
N TRP A 17 -2.70 -7.84 1.14
CA TRP A 17 -1.80 -8.41 2.14
C TRP A 17 -1.25 -7.33 3.09
N LEU A 18 -0.81 -6.20 2.53
CA LEU A 18 -0.32 -5.06 3.32
C LEU A 18 -1.42 -4.43 4.19
N PHE A 19 -2.62 -4.29 3.62
CA PHE A 19 -3.78 -3.75 4.33
C PHE A 19 -4.14 -4.66 5.50
N TRP A 20 -4.19 -5.98 5.28
CA TRP A 20 -4.44 -6.95 6.34
C TRP A 20 -3.37 -6.88 7.44
N GLY A 21 -2.09 -6.77 7.07
CA GLY A 21 -1.00 -6.57 8.03
C GLY A 21 -1.24 -5.33 8.90
N GLY A 22 -1.63 -4.20 8.30
CA GLY A 22 -1.98 -2.98 9.03
C GLY A 22 -3.18 -3.16 9.97
N VAL A 23 -4.25 -3.79 9.50
CA VAL A 23 -5.46 -4.04 10.32
C VAL A 23 -5.12 -4.96 11.50
N SER A 24 -4.32 -6.00 11.26
CA SER A 24 -3.91 -6.93 12.32
C SER A 24 -3.11 -6.23 13.42
N ALA A 25 -2.21 -5.31 13.07
CA ALA A 25 -1.45 -4.51 14.03
C ALA A 25 -2.37 -3.62 14.89
N VAL A 26 -3.32 -2.92 14.24
CA VAL A 26 -4.32 -2.10 14.94
C VAL A 26 -5.16 -2.95 15.89
N ASN A 27 -5.65 -4.11 15.42
CA ASN A 27 -6.44 -5.03 16.25
C ASN A 27 -5.67 -5.53 17.47
N ILE A 28 -4.37 -5.82 17.32
CA ILE A 28 -3.53 -6.24 18.45
C ILE A 28 -3.45 -5.12 19.51
N LEU A 29 -3.28 -3.87 19.10
CA LEU A 29 -3.23 -2.73 20.02
C LEU A 29 -4.57 -2.51 20.73
N VAL A 30 -5.68 -2.58 20.00
CA VAL A 30 -7.02 -2.48 20.56
C VAL A 30 -7.29 -3.60 21.56
N ASN A 31 -6.94 -4.85 21.22
CA ASN A 31 -7.08 -5.99 22.11
C ASN A 31 -6.20 -5.91 23.37
N ARG A 32 -5.13 -5.11 23.33
CA ARG A 32 -4.26 -4.81 24.48
C ARG A 32 -4.76 -3.64 25.34
N GLY A 33 -5.94 -3.09 25.03
CA GLY A 33 -6.60 -2.06 25.82
C GLY A 33 -6.42 -0.63 25.30
N SER A 34 -5.75 -0.43 24.16
CA SER A 34 -5.70 0.89 23.52
C SER A 34 -7.04 1.26 22.88
N SER A 35 -7.41 2.54 22.92
CA SER A 35 -8.56 3.01 22.14
C SER A 35 -8.27 2.86 20.63
N LEU A 36 -9.31 2.72 19.80
CA LEU A 36 -9.14 2.62 18.35
C LEU A 36 -8.43 3.86 17.77
N SER A 37 -8.78 5.05 18.25
CA SER A 37 -8.15 6.30 17.82
C SER A 37 -6.65 6.30 18.13
N ASP A 38 -6.27 5.85 19.32
CA ASP A 38 -4.86 5.81 19.72
C ASP A 38 -4.11 4.74 18.91
N ALA A 39 -4.71 3.56 18.71
CA ALA A 39 -4.13 2.48 17.92
C ALA A 39 -3.89 2.88 16.44
N LEU A 40 -4.79 3.69 15.87
CA LEU A 40 -4.65 4.22 14.51
C LEU A 40 -3.57 5.29 14.38
N MET A 41 -3.35 6.08 15.44
CA MET A 41 -2.35 7.15 15.50
C MET A 41 -0.98 6.68 16.00
N GLN A 42 -0.89 5.48 16.59
CA GLN A 42 0.37 4.99 17.10
C GLN A 42 1.40 4.75 15.99
N PRO A 43 2.69 5.00 16.27
CA PRO A 43 3.75 4.94 15.27
C PRO A 43 3.92 3.57 14.64
N PRO A 44 4.28 3.52 13.35
CA PRO A 44 4.38 4.64 12.42
C PRO A 44 3.06 4.82 11.67
N THR A 45 2.14 5.62 12.21
CA THR A 45 0.89 6.08 11.59
C THR A 45 0.10 4.98 10.86
N SER A 46 -0.38 4.00 11.62
CA SER A 46 -1.19 2.87 11.14
C SER A 46 -2.36 3.32 10.23
N LEU A 47 -2.97 4.48 10.49
CA LEU A 47 -3.99 5.07 9.63
C LEU A 47 -3.49 5.35 8.21
N LEU A 48 -2.34 6.01 8.08
CA LEU A 48 -1.77 6.37 6.78
C LEU A 48 -1.39 5.11 6.00
N ARG A 49 -0.81 4.12 6.69
CA ARG A 49 -0.54 2.79 6.11
C ARG A 49 -1.80 2.15 5.56
N LEU A 50 -2.89 2.14 6.34
CA LEU A 50 -4.17 1.55 5.93
C LEU A 50 -4.78 2.29 4.74
N LEU A 51 -4.75 3.62 4.74
CA LEU A 51 -5.24 4.41 3.61
C LEU A 51 -4.43 4.15 2.35
N ALA A 52 -3.10 4.18 2.45
CA ALA A 52 -2.21 3.96 1.32
C ALA A 52 -2.40 2.56 0.70
N THR A 53 -2.38 1.53 1.55
CA THR A 53 -2.51 0.12 1.11
C THR A 53 -3.93 -0.21 0.64
N GLY A 54 -4.95 0.40 1.24
CA GLY A 54 -6.34 0.33 0.78
C GLY A 54 -6.53 0.95 -0.61
N LEU A 55 -5.88 2.08 -0.89
CA LEU A 55 -5.88 2.67 -2.23
C LEU A 55 -5.15 1.80 -3.26
N VAL A 56 -4.03 1.18 -2.89
CA VAL A 56 -3.35 0.20 -3.77
C VAL A 56 -4.26 -0.98 -4.07
N LEU A 57 -4.95 -1.53 -3.07
CA LEU A 57 -5.90 -2.63 -3.22
C LEU A 57 -7.04 -2.24 -4.18
N ILE A 58 -7.73 -1.13 -3.90
CA ILE A 58 -8.87 -0.66 -4.71
C ILE A 58 -8.42 -0.34 -6.14
N GLY A 59 -7.26 0.30 -6.29
CA GLY A 59 -6.66 0.61 -7.58
C GLY A 59 -6.32 -0.65 -8.38
N GLY A 60 -5.71 -1.65 -7.73
CA GLY A 60 -5.40 -2.96 -8.32
C GLY A 60 -6.65 -3.69 -8.80
N LEU A 61 -7.69 -3.76 -7.97
CA LEU A 61 -8.98 -4.35 -8.32
C LEU A 61 -9.66 -3.61 -9.49
N ALA A 62 -9.59 -2.28 -9.51
CA ALA A 62 -10.12 -1.49 -10.61
C ALA A 62 -9.35 -1.74 -11.93
N VAL A 63 -8.03 -1.87 -11.89
CA VAL A 63 -7.22 -2.25 -13.06
C VAL A 63 -7.56 -3.66 -13.54
N LEU A 64 -7.71 -4.61 -12.61
CA LEU A 64 -8.13 -5.98 -12.91
C LEU A 64 -9.50 -6.02 -13.60
N ALA A 65 -10.45 -5.19 -13.15
CA ALA A 65 -11.76 -5.00 -13.76
C ALA A 65 -11.73 -4.24 -15.10
N GLY A 66 -10.56 -3.82 -15.59
CA GLY A 66 -10.40 -3.07 -16.84
C GLY A 66 -10.75 -1.58 -16.74
N LYS A 67 -10.92 -1.04 -15.53
CA LYS A 67 -11.21 0.38 -15.32
C LYS A 67 -9.92 1.20 -15.40
N GLY A 68 -9.83 2.07 -16.41
CA GLY A 68 -8.65 2.91 -16.66
C GLY A 68 -8.30 3.85 -15.49
N MET A 69 -9.29 4.24 -14.67
CA MET A 69 -9.08 5.08 -13.49
C MET A 69 -8.33 4.36 -12.36
N GLY A 70 -8.33 3.01 -12.35
CA GLY A 70 -7.69 2.22 -11.30
C GLY A 70 -6.19 2.47 -11.16
N ARG A 71 -5.50 2.79 -12.26
CA ARG A 71 -4.08 3.14 -12.23
C ARG A 71 -3.80 4.39 -11.39
N TRP A 72 -4.69 5.38 -11.44
CA TRP A 72 -4.50 6.64 -10.72
C TRP A 72 -4.76 6.45 -9.22
N ILE A 73 -5.77 5.65 -8.88
CA ILE A 73 -6.05 5.27 -7.49
C ILE A 73 -4.85 4.51 -6.91
N ALA A 74 -4.32 3.53 -7.65
CA ALA A 74 -3.13 2.80 -7.25
C ALA A 74 -1.92 3.74 -7.08
N LEU A 75 -1.69 4.67 -8.00
CA LEU A 75 -0.60 5.64 -7.91
C LEU A 75 -0.66 6.46 -6.63
N ILE A 76 -1.84 6.98 -6.25
CA ILE A 76 -2.00 7.75 -5.00
C ILE A 76 -1.62 6.87 -3.80
N GLY A 77 -2.08 5.62 -3.76
CA GLY A 77 -1.71 4.68 -2.71
C GLY A 77 -0.20 4.42 -2.64
N ILE A 78 0.45 4.19 -3.79
CA ILE A 78 1.90 3.95 -3.88
C ILE A 78 2.70 5.19 -3.43
N LEU A 79 2.26 6.39 -3.81
CA LEU A 79 2.88 7.64 -3.40
C LEU A 79 2.79 7.82 -1.88
N LEU A 80 1.61 7.62 -1.28
CA LEU A 80 1.43 7.72 0.16
C LEU A 80 2.24 6.68 0.93
N PHE A 81 2.29 5.44 0.43
CA PHE A 81 3.06 4.36 1.06
C PHE A 81 4.57 4.64 1.00
N SER A 82 5.05 5.14 -0.15
CA SER A 82 6.46 5.52 -0.33
C SER A 82 6.82 6.76 0.50
N LEU A 83 5.90 7.72 0.60
CA LEU A 83 6.07 8.89 1.45
C LEU A 83 6.17 8.50 2.91
N LEU A 84 5.35 7.57 3.38
CA LEU A 84 5.43 7.04 4.75
C LEU A 84 6.83 6.47 5.03
N GLY A 85 7.33 5.56 4.20
CA GLY A 85 8.68 5.01 4.35
C GLY A 85 9.78 6.09 4.31
N GLY A 86 9.66 7.05 3.39
CA GLY A 86 10.59 8.17 3.29
C GLY A 86 10.59 9.07 4.53
N LEU A 87 9.42 9.38 5.09
CA LEU A 87 9.31 10.18 6.31
C LEU A 87 9.90 9.45 7.52
N MET A 88 9.75 8.13 7.61
CA MET A 88 10.35 7.34 8.68
C MET A 88 11.88 7.35 8.63
N ILE A 89 12.46 7.25 7.43
CA ILE A 89 13.90 7.40 7.21
C ILE A 89 14.36 8.79 7.66
N LEU A 90 13.66 9.84 7.21
CA LEU A 90 14.00 11.23 7.55
C LEU A 90 13.84 11.55 9.04
N ALA A 91 12.91 10.88 9.72
CA ALA A 91 12.71 11.00 11.16
C ALA A 91 13.77 10.25 11.99
N GLY A 92 14.70 9.53 11.35
CA GLY A 92 15.73 8.76 12.03
C GLY A 92 15.17 7.50 12.71
N ALA A 93 14.07 6.94 12.22
CA ALA A 93 13.53 5.68 12.73
C ALA A 93 14.50 4.52 12.46
N ASP A 94 14.49 3.53 13.37
CA ASP A 94 15.27 2.31 13.20
C ASP A 94 14.95 1.62 11.86
N SER A 95 15.96 1.04 11.22
CA SER A 95 15.81 0.39 9.91
C SER A 95 14.77 -0.71 9.89
N VAL A 96 14.57 -1.40 11.01
CA VAL A 96 13.54 -2.44 11.18
C VAL A 96 12.13 -1.89 10.98
N MET A 97 11.92 -0.59 11.21
CA MET A 97 10.60 0.02 11.07
C MET A 97 10.26 0.44 9.65
N TRP A 98 11.24 0.73 8.78
CA TRP A 98 11.00 1.30 7.44
C TRP A 98 11.56 0.47 6.29
N ALA A 99 12.43 -0.49 6.54
CA ALA A 99 13.10 -1.26 5.47
C ALA A 99 12.09 -2.03 4.63
N ASP A 100 11.11 -2.68 5.26
CA ASP A 100 10.07 -3.44 4.56
C ASP A 100 9.21 -2.51 3.70
N GLU A 101 8.85 -1.33 4.22
CA GLU A 101 8.11 -0.30 3.50
C GLU A 101 8.89 0.17 2.27
N ALA A 102 10.19 0.44 2.40
CA ALA A 102 11.04 0.89 1.30
C ALA A 102 11.19 -0.18 0.20
N VAL A 103 11.42 -1.44 0.58
CA VAL A 103 11.54 -2.56 -0.36
C VAL A 103 10.21 -2.77 -1.10
N ILE A 104 9.10 -2.81 -0.37
CA ILE A 104 7.78 -3.03 -0.97
C ILE A 104 7.36 -1.85 -1.83
N SER A 105 7.70 -0.62 -1.46
CA SER A 105 7.55 0.56 -2.32
C SER A 105 8.26 0.37 -3.66
N GLY A 106 9.49 -0.16 -3.67
CA GLY A 106 10.21 -0.47 -4.91
C GLY A 106 9.44 -1.46 -5.79
N VAL A 107 8.90 -2.53 -5.20
CA VAL A 107 8.07 -3.52 -5.91
C VAL A 107 6.81 -2.87 -6.50
N LEU A 108 6.12 -2.05 -5.71
CA LEU A 108 4.92 -1.34 -6.15
C LEU A 108 5.20 -0.39 -7.31
N TRP A 109 6.31 0.36 -7.27
CA TRP A 109 6.74 1.21 -8.37
C TRP A 109 7.09 0.41 -9.63
N ALA A 110 7.77 -0.72 -9.50
CA ALA A 110 8.07 -1.60 -10.64
C ALA A 110 6.77 -2.11 -11.32
N LEU A 111 5.79 -2.54 -10.52
CA LEU A 111 4.47 -2.94 -11.03
C LEU A 111 3.73 -1.77 -11.69
N PHE A 112 3.76 -0.59 -11.09
CA PHE A 112 3.12 0.60 -11.65
C PHE A 112 3.75 1.02 -12.99
N LEU A 113 5.09 1.04 -13.07
CA LEU A 113 5.80 1.28 -14.33
C LEU A 113 5.40 0.26 -15.39
N GLY A 114 5.38 -1.03 -15.02
CA GLY A 114 4.89 -2.11 -15.87
C GLY A 114 3.48 -1.85 -16.41
N LEU A 115 2.57 -1.34 -15.57
CA LEU A 115 1.20 -0.99 -15.94
C LEU A 115 1.11 0.21 -16.90
N VAL A 116 2.03 1.17 -16.78
CA VAL A 116 2.08 2.37 -17.63
C VAL A 116 2.63 2.03 -19.01
N ILE A 117 3.72 1.25 -19.08
CA ILE A 117 4.41 0.92 -20.34
C ILE A 117 3.69 -0.14 -21.17
N THR A 118 2.91 -1.03 -20.55
CA THR A 118 2.13 -2.01 -21.33
C THR A 118 1.05 -1.31 -22.12
N LYS A 119 1.05 -1.51 -23.44
CA LYS A 119 0.03 -0.93 -24.34
C LYS A 119 -1.38 -1.31 -23.89
N ARG A 120 -2.35 -0.41 -24.11
CA ARG A 120 -3.77 -0.73 -23.98
C ARG A 120 -4.09 -1.72 -25.12
N SER A 121 -4.07 -3.01 -24.83
CA SER A 121 -4.58 -4.06 -25.72
C SER A 121 -6.10 -3.98 -25.77
#